data_AF-A0A2H0LW15-F1
#
_entry.id   AF-A0A2H0LW15-F1
#
_cell.length_a   1.000
_cell.length_b   1.000
_cell.length_c   1.000
_cell.angle_alpha   90.00
_cell.angle_beta   90.00
_cell.angle_gamma   90.00
#
_symmetry.space_group_name_H-M   'P 1'
#
loop_
_entity.id
_entity.type
_entity.pdbx_description
1 polymer ?
#
loop_
_entity_poly.entity_id
_entity_poly.type
_entity_poly.pdbx_seq_one_letter_code
_entity_poly.pdbx_strand_id
1 'polypeptide(L)' 'GGIGSSDEIKVHRIKERFVMVGDLKSDIIDKPALSPRVNIAAAKQADLVLEFVISLP' A
#
# COMPACT_ATOMS: atom_id res chain seq x y z
N GLY A 1 0.70 -10.59 -7.72
CA GLY A 1 -0.19 -10.56 -8.88
C GLY A 1 -1.01 -9.29 -9.07
N GLY A 2 -0.72 -8.15 -8.41
CA GLY A 2 -1.19 -6.75 -8.63
C GLY A 2 -2.48 -6.37 -9.40
N ILE A 3 -3.45 -7.28 -9.57
CA ILE A 3 -4.76 -7.15 -10.22
C ILE A 3 -5.85 -7.69 -9.28
N GLY A 4 -7.08 -7.21 -9.44
CA GLY A 4 -8.23 -7.53 -8.57
C GLY A 4 -8.80 -6.28 -7.92
N SER A 5 -9.53 -6.45 -6.82
CA SER A 5 -10.16 -5.33 -6.10
C SER A 5 -9.12 -4.42 -5.45
N SER A 6 -9.13 -3.14 -5.82
CA SER A 6 -8.28 -2.11 -5.21
C SER A 6 -8.73 -1.74 -3.80
N ASP A 7 -10.01 -1.94 -3.46
CA ASP A 7 -10.57 -1.59 -2.14
C ASP A 7 -9.98 -2.46 -1.01
N GLU A 8 -9.39 -3.60 -1.37
CA GLU A 8 -8.65 -4.44 -0.42
C GLU A 8 -7.30 -3.84 -0.02
N ILE A 9 -6.75 -2.89 -0.79
CA ILE A 9 -5.49 -2.20 -0.45
C ILE A 9 -5.77 -1.18 0.65
N LYS A 10 -5.29 -1.48 1.86
CA LYS A 10 -5.54 -0.69 3.07
C LYS A 10 -4.25 -0.16 3.67
N VAL A 11 -4.39 0.89 4.47
CA VAL A 11 -3.34 1.41 5.35
C VAL A 11 -3.49 0.74 6.71
N HIS A 12 -2.44 0.06 7.16
CA HIS A 12 -2.37 -0.60 8.46
C HIS A 12 -1.36 0.16 9.33
N ARG A 13 -1.84 0.94 10.30
CA ARG A 13 -0.98 1.65 11.27
C ARG A 13 -0.61 0.68 12.40
N ILE A 14 0.60 0.14 12.36
CA ILE A 14 1.05 -0.92 13.29
C ILE A 14 1.66 -0.31 14.55
N LYS A 15 2.47 0.75 14.39
CA LYS A 15 2.98 1.61 15.48
C LYS A 15 3.05 3.06 14.98
N GLU A 16 3.36 4.00 15.86
CA GLU A 16 3.45 5.43 15.55
C GLU A 16 4.28 5.72 14.29
N ARG A 17 5.45 5.08 14.16
CA ARG A 17 6.37 5.24 13.01
C ARG A 17 6.49 3.99 12.15
N PHE A 18 5.51 3.08 12.24
CA PHE A 18 5.50 1.86 11.45
C PHE A 18 4.11 1.64 10.85
N VAL A 19 4.02 1.90 9.54
CA VAL A 19 2.79 1.77 8.76
C VAL A 19 3.04 0.84 7.59
N MET A 20 2.09 -0.06 7.34
CA MET A 20 2.13 -1.00 6.22
C MET A 20 0.98 -0.69 5.26
N VAL A 21 1.23 -0.75 3.96
CA VAL A 21 0.22 -0.54 2.93
C VAL A 21 0.11 -1.79 2.07
N GLY A 22 -1.11 -2.28 1.88
CA GLY A 22 -1.37 -3.47 1.07
C GLY A 22 -2.63 -4.22 1.51
N ASP A 23 -2.87 -5.35 0.88
CA ASP A 23 -3.95 -6.29 1.18
C ASP A 23 -3.50 -7.49 2.02
N LEU A 24 -2.21 -7.56 2.39
CA LEU A 24 -1.58 -8.64 3.14
C LEU A 24 -1.65 -10.01 2.45
N LYS A 25 -1.76 -10.04 1.12
CA LYS A 25 -1.83 -11.28 0.33
C LYS A 25 -0.66 -11.35 -0.65
N SER A 26 -0.14 -12.56 -0.86
CA SER A 26 0.77 -12.86 -1.96
C SER A 26 0.05 -13.74 -2.97
N ASP A 27 0.01 -13.31 -4.22
CA ASP A 27 -0.72 -13.99 -5.28
C ASP A 27 0.06 -13.97 -6.61
N ILE A 28 1.37 -13.73 -6.59
CA ILE A 28 2.19 -13.70 -7.83
C ILE A 28 2.38 -15.08 -8.46
N ILE A 29 2.25 -16.15 -7.68
CA ILE A 29 2.31 -17.52 -8.17
C ILE A 29 1.06 -17.83 -9.01
N ASP A 30 -0.10 -17.37 -8.56
CA ASP A 30 -1.40 -17.71 -9.15
C ASP A 30 -1.98 -16.64 -10.08
N LYS A 31 -1.40 -15.43 -10.10
CA LYS A 31 -1.90 -14.29 -10.89
C LYS A 31 -0.77 -13.52 -11.57
N PRO A 32 -1.02 -12.92 -12.75
CA PRO A 32 0.00 -12.22 -13.51
C PRO A 32 0.59 -11.01 -12.77
N ALA A 33 1.84 -10.69 -13.08
CA ALA A 33 2.54 -9.51 -12.57
C ALA A 33 2.01 -8.25 -13.26
N LEU A 34 0.98 -7.61 -12.70
CA LEU A 34 0.40 -6.37 -13.22
C LEU A 34 0.53 -5.22 -12.20
N SER A 35 0.57 -3.98 -12.69
CA SER A 35 0.77 -2.79 -11.84
C SER A 35 -0.47 -2.06 -11.30
N PRO A 36 -1.74 -2.30 -11.71
CA PRO A 36 -2.87 -1.47 -11.25
C PRO A 36 -2.97 -1.31 -9.72
N ARG A 37 -2.96 -2.41 -8.96
CA ARG A 37 -3.02 -2.34 -7.48
C ARG A 37 -1.70 -1.88 -6.85
N VAL A 38 -0.58 -2.15 -7.52
CA VAL A 38 0.76 -1.70 -7.08
C VAL A 38 0.82 -0.17 -7.08
N ASN A 39 0.31 0.47 -8.14
CA ASN A 39 0.27 1.93 -8.23
C ASN A 39 -0.62 2.55 -7.14
N ILE A 40 -1.74 1.90 -6.79
CA ILE A 40 -2.61 2.37 -5.69
C ILE A 40 -1.91 2.24 -4.33
N ALA A 41 -1.22 1.12 -4.07
CA ALA A 41 -0.43 0.96 -2.85
C ALA A 41 0.68 2.02 -2.76
N ALA A 42 1.41 2.24 -3.87
CA ALA A 42 2.46 3.25 -3.94
C ALA A 42 1.94 4.68 -3.71
N ALA A 43 0.79 5.03 -4.28
CA ALA A 43 0.16 6.34 -4.05
C ALA A 43 -0.18 6.56 -2.57
N LYS A 44 -0.81 5.57 -1.92
CA LYS A 44 -1.10 5.63 -0.47
C LYS A 44 0.19 5.72 0.37
N GLN A 45 1.26 5.04 -0.04
CA GLN A 45 2.56 5.15 0.63
C GLN A 45 3.15 6.56 0.48
N ALA A 46 3.06 7.16 -0.70
CA ALA A 46 3.51 8.53 -0.93
C ALA A 46 2.73 9.54 -0.06
N ASP A 47 1.41 9.40 0.04
CA ASP A 47 0.58 10.24 0.91
C ASP A 47 1.01 10.15 2.38
N LEU A 48 1.29 8.94 2.88
CA LEU A 48 1.75 8.73 4.25
C LEU A 48 3.14 9.32 4.52
N VAL A 49 4.04 9.23 3.55
CA VAL A 49 5.37 9.86 3.66
C VAL A 49 5.22 11.38 3.68
N LEU A 50 4.35 11.94 2.83
CA LEU A 50 4.07 13.37 2.83
C LEU A 50 3.47 13.81 4.17
N GLU A 51 2.43 13.13 4.66
CA GLU A 51 1.80 13.37 5.97
C GLU A 51 2.86 13.36 7.09
N PHE A 52 3.74 12.36 7.10
CA PHE A 52 4.81 12.26 8.07
C PHE A 52 5.77 13.44 8.02
N VAL A 53 6.26 13.80 6.83
CA VAL A 53 7.26 14.87 6.65
C VAL A 53 6.71 16.24 7.02
N ILE A 54 5.47 16.56 6.63
CA ILE A 54 4.88 17.88 6.91
C ILE A 54 4.37 18.02 8.35
N SER A 55 4.18 16.92 9.05
CA SER A 55 3.77 16.90 10.46
C SER A 55 4.96 16.88 11.43
N LEU A 56 6.21 16.91 10.92
CA LEU A 56 7.38 17.07 11.77
C LEU A 56 7.39 18.49 12.37
N PRO A 57 7.56 18.63 13.70
CA PRO A 57 7.68 19.92 14.36
C PRO A 57 8.99 20.65 14.03
#